data_AF-X1R0S3-F1
#
_entry.id   AF-X1R0S3-F1
#
_cell.length_a   1.000
_cell.length_b   1.000
_cell.length_c   1.000
_cell.angle_alpha   90.00
_cell.angle_beta   90.00
_cell.angle_gamma   90.00
#
_symmetry.space_group_name_H-M   'P 1'
#
loop_
_entity.id
_entity.type
_entity.pdbx_description
1 polymer ?
#
loop_
_entity_poly.entity_id
_entity_poly.type
_entity_poly.pdbx_seq_one_letter_code
_entity_poly.pdbx_strand_id
1 'polypeptide(L)' 'ADEARTELMKAVPKLHRYISEGQMDIIAHTEWYLRDGIFEVSAVTDGWAKKLEVVRNHNYDGIRITGNTSWLENLTPPVD' A
#
# COMPACT_ATOMS: atom_id res chain seq x y z
N ALA A 1 3.78 -7.70 3.46
CA ALA A 1 4.63 -6.57 3.02
C ALA A 1 6.11 -6.97 2.93
N ASP A 2 6.60 -7.84 3.81
CA ASP A 2 8.02 -8.20 3.89
C ASP A 2 8.58 -8.91 2.65
N GLU A 3 7.82 -9.83 2.05
CA GLU A 3 8.22 -10.48 0.79
C GLU A 3 8.34 -9.45 -0.34
N ALA A 4 7.34 -8.57 -0.50
CA ALA A 4 7.39 -7.48 -1.47
C ALA A 4 8.61 -6.56 -1.23
N ARG A 5 8.91 -6.22 0.02
CA ARG A 5 10.10 -5.43 0.38
C ARG A 5 11.39 -6.17 0.00
N THR A 6 11.45 -7.47 0.26
CA THR A 6 12.61 -8.31 -0.04
C THR A 6 12.88 -8.39 -1.54
N GLU A 7 11.85 -8.61 -2.35
CA GLU A 7 12.00 -8.66 -3.81
C GLU A 7 12.30 -7.28 -4.40
N LEU A 8 11.66 -6.22 -3.90
CA LEU A 8 11.96 -4.86 -4.35
C LEU A 8 13.40 -4.43 -4.02
N MET A 9 14.00 -4.91 -2.93
CA MET A 9 15.41 -4.61 -2.63
C MET A 9 16.37 -5.13 -3.71
N LYS A 10 15.99 -6.19 -4.44
CA LYS A 10 16.78 -6.75 -5.55
C LYS A 10 16.62 -5.94 -6.83
N ALA A 11 15.41 -5.42 -7.07
CA ALA A 11 15.06 -4.75 -8.34
C ALA A 11 15.20 -3.22 -8.31
N VAL A 12 15.11 -2.58 -7.14
CA VAL A 12 15.08 -1.13 -6.97
C VAL A 12 16.34 -0.65 -6.23
N PRO A 13 17.32 -0.05 -6.94
CA PRO A 13 18.49 0.53 -6.30
C PRO A 13 18.10 1.59 -5.27
N LYS A 14 18.77 1.59 -4.11
CA LYS A 14 18.55 2.55 -3.02
C LYS A 14 17.13 2.53 -2.44
N LEU A 15 16.41 1.40 -2.54
CA LEU A 15 15.06 1.25 -1.97
C LEU A 15 14.98 1.71 -0.51
N HIS A 16 15.97 1.35 0.32
CA HIS A 16 16.00 1.75 1.74
C HIS A 16 15.91 3.27 1.91
N ARG A 17 16.50 4.04 0.99
CA ARG A 17 16.56 5.50 1.05
C ARG A 17 15.20 6.08 0.74
N TYR A 18 14.53 5.54 -0.28
CA TYR A 18 13.17 5.95 -0.64
C TYR A 18 12.19 5.69 0.51
N ILE A 19 12.34 4.57 1.22
CA ILE A 19 11.53 4.27 2.40
C ILE A 19 11.87 5.22 3.56
N SER A 20 13.15 5.40 3.88
CA SER A 20 13.55 6.25 5.02
C SER A 20 13.26 7.73 4.82
N GLU A 21 13.29 8.22 3.58
CA GLU A 21 12.97 9.62 3.23
C GLU A 21 11.45 9.83 3.01
N GLY A 22 10.63 8.78 3.19
CA GLY A 22 9.17 8.86 3.00
C GLY A 22 8.72 9.00 1.54
N GLN A 23 9.58 8.68 0.57
CA GLN A 23 9.26 8.70 -0.87
C GLN A 23 8.51 7.45 -1.32
N MET A 24 8.61 6.35 -0.56
CA MET A 24 7.97 5.08 -0.89
C MET A 24 7.49 4.37 0.37
N ASP A 25 6.25 3.90 0.33
CA ASP A 25 5.67 3.04 1.35
C ASP A 25 5.35 1.66 0.76
N ILE A 26 5.54 0.61 1.55
CA ILE A 26 5.11 -0.76 1.23
C ILE A 26 4.19 -1.19 2.37
N ILE A 27 2.88 -1.20 2.10
CA ILE A 27 1.83 -1.42 3.09
C ILE A 27 1.20 -2.79 2.87
N ALA A 28 0.94 -3.55 3.94
CA ALA A 28 0.25 -4.82 3.81
C ALA A 28 -1.23 -4.62 3.42
N HIS A 29 -1.80 -5.54 2.64
CA HIS A 29 -3.22 -5.45 2.28
C HIS A 29 -4.14 -5.50 3.52
N THR A 30 -3.73 -6.23 4.56
CA THR A 30 -4.41 -6.32 5.86
C THR A 30 -4.38 -5.03 6.66
N GLU A 31 -3.44 -4.13 6.38
CA GLU A 31 -3.33 -2.81 7.02
C GLU A 31 -4.02 -1.73 6.21
N TRP A 32 -4.03 -1.87 4.88
CA TRP A 32 -4.57 -0.86 3.98
C TRP A 32 -6.06 -1.04 3.71
N TYR A 33 -6.47 -2.27 3.36
CA TYR A 33 -7.83 -2.56 2.93
C TYR A 33 -8.73 -3.04 4.06
N LEU A 34 -8.16 -3.60 5.13
CA LEU A 34 -8.90 -4.23 6.21
C LEU A 34 -8.75 -3.45 7.52
N ARG A 35 -9.86 -3.31 8.25
CA ARG A 35 -9.89 -2.94 9.66
C ARG A 35 -10.48 -4.12 10.42
N ASP A 36 -9.71 -4.68 11.34
CA ASP A 36 -10.08 -5.89 12.10
C ASP A 36 -10.53 -7.07 11.20
N GLY A 37 -9.89 -7.20 10.02
CA GLY A 37 -10.19 -8.25 9.04
C GLY A 37 -11.37 -7.95 8.11
N ILE A 38 -12.06 -6.82 8.29
CA ILE A 38 -13.22 -6.43 7.48
C ILE A 38 -12.82 -5.30 6.53
N PHE A 39 -13.26 -5.41 5.27
CA PHE A 39 -13.06 -4.34 4.30
C PHE A 39 -13.91 -3.12 4.64
N GLU A 40 -13.26 -1.96 4.76
CA GLU A 40 -13.93 -0.69 5.07
C GLU A 40 -13.53 0.40 4.05
N VAL A 41 -14.43 0.69 3.11
CA VAL A 41 -14.15 1.62 2.00
C VAL A 41 -13.82 3.04 2.48
N SER A 42 -14.49 3.54 3.53
CA SER A 42 -14.23 4.85 4.13
C SER A 42 -12.81 4.96 4.65
N ALA A 43 -12.32 3.93 5.36
CA ALA A 43 -10.95 3.89 5.85
C ALA A 43 -9.92 3.94 4.72
N VAL A 44 -10.18 3.25 3.60
CA VAL A 44 -9.32 3.27 2.41
C VAL A 44 -9.30 4.66 1.78
N THR A 45 -10.47 5.27 1.56
CA THR A 45 -10.58 6.62 0.96
C THR A 45 -9.93 7.69 1.83
N ASP A 46 -10.16 7.65 3.15
CA ASP A 46 -9.52 8.57 4.11
C ASP A 46 -8.01 8.35 4.16
N GLY A 47 -7.55 7.10 4.03
CA GLY A 47 -6.13 6.77 3.90
C GLY A 47 -5.49 7.46 2.71
N TRP A 48 -6.14 7.45 1.55
CA TRP A 48 -5.66 8.16 0.37
C TRP A 48 -5.59 9.67 0.57
N ALA A 49 -6.62 10.28 1.17
CA ALA A 49 -6.63 11.71 1.46
C ALA A 49 -5.45 12.12 2.36
N LYS A 50 -5.17 11.31 3.41
CA LYS A 50 -4.04 11.52 4.32
C LYS A 50 -2.69 11.36 3.63
N LYS A 51 -2.51 10.33 2.79
CA LYS A 51 -1.26 10.15 2.02
C LYS A 51 -1.00 11.32 1.08
N LEU A 52 -2.04 11.81 0.40
CA LEU A 52 -1.94 12.99 -0.45
C LEU A 52 -1.55 14.25 0.34
N GLU A 53 -2.08 14.43 1.55
CA GLU A 53 -1.70 15.54 2.43
C GLU A 53 -0.23 15.48 2.85
N VAL A 54 0.26 14.30 3.23
CA VAL A 54 1.68 14.10 3.58
C VAL A 54 2.58 14.47 2.41
N VAL A 55 2.34 13.94 1.21
CA VAL A 55 3.27 14.20 0.09
C VAL A 55 3.24 15.65 -0.39
N ARG A 56 2.11 16.35 -0.26
CA ARG A 56 2.04 17.79 -0.51
C ARG A 56 2.96 18.57 0.43
N ASN A 57 3.02 18.18 1.70
CA ASN A 57 3.92 18.81 2.68
C ASN A 57 5.40 18.50 2.42
N HIS A 58 5.69 17.45 1.64
CA HIS A 58 7.05 17.09 1.22
C HIS A 58 7.44 17.63 -0.16
N ASN A 59 6.66 18.57 -0.74
CA ASN A 59 6.87 19.17 -2.07
C ASN A 59 6.82 18.16 -3.23
N TYR A 60 6.06 17.08 -3.12
CA TYR A 60 5.76 16.21 -4.26
C TYR A 60 4.47 16.64 -4.95
N ASP A 61 4.44 16.52 -6.28
CA ASP A 61 3.27 16.83 -7.10
C ASP A 61 2.09 15.86 -6.88
N GLY A 62 2.33 14.68 -6.31
CA GLY A 62 1.29 13.69 -6.04
C GLY A 62 1.84 12.30 -5.67
N ILE A 63 0.97 11.29 -5.73
CA ILE A 63 1.30 9.89 -5.46
C ILE A 63 1.05 9.00 -6.68
N ARG A 64 1.86 7.94 -6.80
CA ARG A 64 1.59 6.81 -7.69
C ARG A 64 1.33 5.58 -6.86
N ILE A 65 0.33 4.81 -7.26
CA ILE A 65 -0.18 3.68 -6.48
C ILE A 65 -0.22 2.45 -7.37
N THR A 66 0.23 1.33 -6.83
CA THR A 66 -0.05 0.00 -7.35
C THR A 66 -0.50 -0.88 -6.18
N GLY A 67 -1.41 -1.80 -6.44
CA GLY A 67 -1.97 -2.68 -5.43
C GLY A 67 -2.21 -4.07 -6.01
N ASN A 68 -2.04 -5.08 -5.16
CA ASN A 68 -2.42 -6.45 -5.47
C ASN A 68 -3.75 -6.78 -4.76
N THR A 69 -4.72 -7.26 -5.51
CA THR A 69 -6.06 -7.66 -5.02
C THR A 69 -6.33 -9.17 -5.16
N SER A 70 -5.34 -9.99 -5.55
CA SER A 70 -5.51 -11.45 -5.70
C SER A 70 -5.92 -12.15 -4.41
N TRP A 71 -5.73 -11.54 -3.24
CA TRP A 71 -6.23 -12.06 -1.96
C TRP A 71 -7.76 -12.13 -1.89
N LEU A 72 -8.50 -11.37 -2.71
CA LEU A 72 -9.96 -11.43 -2.79
C LEU A 72 -10.45 -12.77 -3.35
N GLU A 73 -9.69 -13.40 -4.26
CA GLU A 73 -10.09 -14.68 -4.87
C GLU A 73 -10.27 -15.77 -3.82
N ASN A 74 -9.44 -15.74 -2.76
CA ASN A 74 -9.49 -16.68 -1.64
C ASN A 74 -10.68 -16.45 -0.68
N LEU A 75 -11.38 -15.31 -0.79
CA LEU A 75 -12.57 -14.97 0.02
C LEU A 75 -13.88 -15.29 -0.70
N THR A 76 -13.82 -15.54 -2.01
CA THR A 76 -14.96 -16.07 -2.78
C THR A 76 -15.05 -17.58 -2.55
N PRO A 77 -16.12 -18.10 -1.92
CA PRO A 77 -16.32 -19.53 -1.89
C PRO A 77 -16.43 -20.06 -3.34
N PRO A 78 -15.95 -21.28 -3.62
CA PRO A 78 -16.12 -21.88 -4.93
C PRO A 78 -17.60 -21.88 -5.29
N VAL A 79 -17.90 -21.44 -6.51
CA VAL A 79 -19.24 -21.58 -7.09
C VAL A 79 -19.31 -23.00 -7.64
N ASP A 80 -20.20 -23.82 -7.09
CA ASP A 80 -20.54 -25.14 -7.65
C ASP A 80 -21.05 -25.01 -9.10
#